data_AF-A0A929W333-F1
#
_entry.id   AF-A0A929W333-F1
#
_cell.length_a   1.000
_cell.length_b   1.000
_cell.length_c   1.000
_cell.angle_alpha   90.00
_cell.angle_beta   90.00
_cell.angle_gamma   90.00
#
_symmetry.space_group_name_H-M   'P 1'
#
loop_
_entity.id
_entity.type
_entity.pdbx_description
1 polymer ?
#
loop_
_entity_poly.entity_id
_entity_poly.type
_entity_poly.pdbx_seq_one_letter_code
_entity_poly.pdbx_strand_id
1 'polypeptide(L)'
;MKLFNKIIASLLLSAAFVSCGTSADEVDPTRSIYSAKDTTKMTEVEKYIQNYFGKRYNVDIRYRYEDRLASNQYKLGPASEAQALKYINLMRYTFFEVYDKVAPPGFAERHTIKQLVLFGTLGYGP
;
A
#
# COMPACT_ATOMS: atom_id res chain seq x y z
N MET A 1 -20.32 -46.70 -27.64
CA MET A 1 -19.94 -46.22 -26.28
C MET A 1 -18.60 -45.48 -26.24
N LYS A 2 -17.50 -45.99 -26.82
CA LYS A 2 -16.17 -45.32 -26.76
C LYS A 2 -16.09 -43.94 -27.44
N LEU A 3 -16.86 -43.70 -28.51
CA LEU A 3 -16.88 -42.40 -29.23
C LEU A 3 -17.61 -41.32 -28.44
N PHE A 4 -18.71 -41.69 -27.75
CA PHE A 4 -19.51 -40.78 -26.93
C PHE A 4 -18.74 -40.28 -25.69
N ASN A 5 -17.95 -41.18 -25.06
CA ASN A 5 -17.05 -40.81 -23.96
C ASN A 5 -15.95 -39.82 -24.38
N LYS A 6 -15.46 -39.90 -25.63
CA LYS A 6 -14.45 -38.95 -26.14
C LYS A 6 -15.04 -37.55 -26.37
N ILE A 7 -16.27 -37.47 -26.86
CA ILE A 7 -16.99 -36.19 -27.04
C ILE A 7 -17.25 -35.54 -25.68
N ILE A 8 -17.75 -36.31 -24.71
CA ILE A 8 -17.97 -35.84 -23.33
C ILE A 8 -16.66 -35.37 -22.69
N ALA A 9 -15.56 -36.12 -22.86
CA ALA A 9 -14.26 -35.72 -22.33
C ALA A 9 -13.74 -34.42 -22.96
N SER A 10 -13.95 -34.19 -24.26
CA SER A 10 -13.54 -32.94 -24.91
C SER A 10 -14.38 -31.74 -24.47
N LEU A 11 -15.69 -31.95 -24.24
CA LEU A 11 -16.61 -30.91 -23.80
C LEU A 11 -16.31 -30.48 -22.35
N LEU A 12 -16.01 -31.44 -21.47
CA LEU A 12 -15.59 -31.17 -20.09
C LEU A 12 -14.25 -30.43 -20.02
N LEU A 13 -13.32 -30.71 -20.94
CA LEU A 13 -12.03 -30.00 -21.01
C LEU A 13 -12.19 -28.56 -21.49
N SER A 14 -13.12 -28.30 -22.41
CA SER A 14 -13.41 -26.94 -22.90
C SER A 14 -14.11 -26.06 -21.85
N ALA A 15 -14.92 -26.65 -20.97
CA ALA A 15 -15.58 -25.92 -19.88
C ALA A 15 -14.61 -25.44 -18.78
N ALA A 16 -13.43 -26.08 -18.64
CA ALA A 16 -12.41 -25.68 -17.68
C ALA A 16 -11.73 -24.33 -18.01
N PHE A 17 -11.77 -23.88 -19.28
CA PHE A 17 -11.16 -22.61 -19.69
C PHE A 17 -12.06 -21.39 -19.48
N VAL A 18 -13.35 -21.58 -19.18
CA VAL A 18 -14.31 -20.47 -18.98
C VAL A 18 -14.26 -19.92 -17.53
N SER A 19 -13.54 -20.57 -16.61
CA SER A 19 -13.45 -20.15 -15.21
C SER A 19 -12.48 -18.99 -14.95
N CYS A 20 -11.75 -18.49 -15.96
CA CYS A 20 -10.90 -17.31 -15.81
C CYS A 20 -11.74 -16.03 -16.02
N GLY A 21 -12.70 -15.80 -15.12
CA GLY A 21 -13.43 -14.54 -15.05
C GLY A 21 -12.55 -13.48 -14.40
N THR A 22 -12.21 -12.43 -15.15
CA THR A 22 -11.28 -11.35 -14.77
C THR A 22 -11.83 -10.39 -13.70
N SER A 23 -12.97 -10.69 -13.08
CA SER A 23 -13.60 -9.81 -12.08
C SER A 23 -12.90 -9.81 -10.73
N ALA A 24 -12.03 -10.78 -10.45
CA ALA A 24 -11.22 -10.80 -9.23
C ALA A 24 -9.99 -9.88 -9.30
N ASP A 25 -9.60 -9.42 -10.48
CA ASP A 25 -8.40 -8.59 -10.71
C ASP A 25 -8.71 -7.09 -10.84
N GLU A 26 -9.97 -6.67 -10.74
CA GLU A 26 -10.28 -5.24 -10.68
C GLU A 26 -9.84 -4.65 -9.33
N VAL A 27 -8.93 -3.68 -9.40
CA VAL A 27 -8.47 -2.94 -8.22
C VAL A 27 -9.62 -2.06 -7.73
N ASP A 28 -10.23 -2.42 -6.60
CA ASP A 28 -11.19 -1.55 -5.90
C ASP A 28 -10.46 -0.34 -5.29
N PRO A 29 -10.63 0.88 -5.84
CA PRO A 29 -9.97 2.08 -5.35
C PRO A 29 -10.61 2.64 -4.07
N THR A 30 -11.76 2.09 -3.65
CA THR A 30 -12.52 2.52 -2.46
C THR A 30 -12.16 1.71 -1.22
N ARG A 31 -11.48 0.58 -1.39
CA ARG A 31 -11.05 -0.27 -0.28
C ARG A 31 -10.04 0.47 0.61
N SER A 32 -10.37 0.60 1.89
CA SER A 32 -9.40 1.08 2.88
C SER A 32 -8.29 0.05 3.01
N ILE A 33 -7.06 0.46 2.73
CA ILE A 33 -5.85 -0.30 3.04
C ILE A 33 -5.34 0.03 4.44
N TYR A 34 -5.83 1.14 5.01
CA TYR A 34 -5.52 1.58 6.35
C TYR A 34 -6.51 0.96 7.34
N SER A 35 -5.97 0.24 8.32
CA SER A 35 -6.72 -0.22 9.49
C SER A 35 -6.26 0.59 10.70
N ALA A 36 -7.21 1.25 11.37
CA ALA A 36 -6.91 1.96 12.62
C ALA A 36 -6.33 0.96 13.63
N LYS A 37 -5.11 1.24 14.09
CA LYS A 37 -4.41 0.42 15.09
C LYS A 37 -4.62 1.02 16.47
N ASP A 38 -4.60 0.17 17.49
CA ASP A 38 -4.65 0.59 18.90
C ASP A 38 -3.58 1.65 19.19
N THR A 39 -4.03 2.77 19.75
CA THR A 39 -3.20 3.96 20.02
C THR A 39 -2.51 3.90 21.38
N THR A 40 -2.86 2.95 22.25
CA THR A 40 -2.30 2.84 23.61
C THR A 40 -0.80 2.60 23.62
N LYS A 41 -0.26 1.98 22.57
CA LYS A 41 1.18 1.66 22.41
C LYS A 41 1.90 2.55 21.40
N MET A 42 1.23 3.55 20.85
CA MET A 42 1.77 4.41 19.80
C MET A 42 2.56 5.59 20.36
N THR A 43 3.67 5.93 19.71
CA THR A 43 4.35 7.22 19.92
C THR A 43 3.50 8.36 19.37
N GLU A 44 3.86 9.60 19.73
CA GLU A 44 3.17 10.79 19.22
C GLU A 44 3.30 10.92 17.69
N VAL A 45 4.43 10.51 17.12
CA VAL A 45 4.61 10.46 15.66
C VAL A 45 3.70 9.41 15.02
N GLU A 46 3.56 8.23 15.62
CA GLU A 46 2.65 7.19 15.12
C GLU A 46 1.18 7.64 15.16
N LYS A 47 0.78 8.32 16.23
CA LYS A 47 -0.56 8.92 16.34
C LYS A 47 -0.77 10.00 15.29
N TYR A 48 0.21 10.88 15.07
CA TYR A 48 0.17 11.91 14.04
C TYR A 48 0.01 11.30 12.64
N ILE A 49 0.81 10.28 12.32
CA ILE A 49 0.73 9.52 11.06
C ILE A 49 -0.67 8.94 10.88
N GLN A 50 -1.17 8.22 11.87
CA GLN A 50 -2.48 7.58 11.84
C GLN A 50 -3.59 8.62 11.60
N ASN A 51 -3.58 9.71 12.37
CA ASN A 51 -4.66 10.68 12.36
C ASN A 51 -4.66 11.56 11.11
N TYR A 52 -3.48 12.03 10.68
CA TYR A 52 -3.39 12.95 9.55
C TYR A 52 -3.33 12.22 8.21
N PHE A 53 -2.62 11.10 8.11
CA PHE A 53 -2.39 10.43 6.82
C PHE A 53 -3.26 9.21 6.63
N GLY A 54 -3.27 8.30 7.62
CA GLY A 54 -4.05 7.06 7.55
C GLY A 54 -5.53 7.35 7.37
N LYS A 55 -6.12 8.13 8.28
CA LYS A 55 -7.56 8.45 8.27
C LYS A 55 -7.99 9.37 7.13
N ARG A 56 -7.12 10.28 6.66
CA ARG A 56 -7.50 11.30 5.66
C ARG A 56 -7.23 10.88 4.23
N TYR A 57 -6.14 10.16 4.00
CA TYR A 57 -5.66 9.85 2.66
C TYR A 57 -5.56 8.34 2.39
N ASN A 58 -5.99 7.49 3.32
CA ASN A 58 -5.90 6.04 3.19
C ASN A 58 -4.47 5.56 2.87
N VAL A 59 -3.49 6.04 3.67
CA VAL A 59 -2.05 5.75 3.50
C VAL A 59 -1.45 5.09 4.72
N ASP A 60 -0.68 4.02 4.51
CA ASP A 60 0.14 3.37 5.53
C ASP A 60 1.58 3.90 5.48
N ILE A 61 1.93 4.79 6.42
CA ILE A 61 3.30 5.30 6.57
C ILE A 61 4.01 4.52 7.68
N ARG A 62 5.14 3.91 7.34
CA ARG A 62 5.95 3.10 8.27
C ARG A 62 7.36 3.67 8.37
N TYR A 63 7.77 4.07 9.57
CA TYR A 63 9.16 4.50 9.83
C TYR A 63 9.92 3.55 10.76
N ARG A 64 9.20 2.67 11.48
CA ARG A 64 9.84 1.58 12.21
C ARG A 64 10.40 0.59 11.22
N TYR A 65 11.63 0.18 11.47
CA TYR A 65 12.34 -0.73 10.61
C TYR A 65 11.68 -2.11 10.61
N GLU A 66 11.33 -2.60 9.41
CA GLU A 66 10.78 -3.93 9.18
C GLU A 66 11.60 -4.57 8.05
N ASP A 67 12.37 -5.62 8.35
CA ASP A 67 13.24 -6.30 7.39
C ASP A 67 12.50 -6.74 6.11
N ARG A 68 11.23 -7.13 6.26
CA ARG A 68 10.38 -7.60 5.15
C ARG A 68 10.10 -6.52 4.10
N LEU A 69 10.22 -5.25 4.47
CA LEU A 69 10.00 -4.10 3.59
C LEU A 69 11.32 -3.51 3.08
N ALA A 70 12.44 -3.86 3.71
CA ALA A 70 13.75 -3.35 3.36
C ALA A 70 14.29 -4.08 2.11
N SER A 71 14.89 -3.32 1.20
CA SER A 71 15.63 -3.92 0.09
C SER A 71 16.98 -4.43 0.59
N ASN A 72 17.31 -5.67 0.23
CA ASN A 72 18.60 -6.28 0.53
C ASN A 72 19.76 -5.70 -0.31
N GLN A 73 19.47 -4.80 -1.26
CA GLN A 73 20.48 -4.17 -2.12
C GLN A 73 21.18 -2.97 -1.47
N TYR A 74 20.64 -2.45 -0.37
CA TYR A 74 21.10 -1.22 0.26
C TYR A 74 21.36 -1.44 1.74
N LYS A 75 22.29 -0.65 2.30
CA LYS A 75 22.53 -0.58 3.75
C LYS A 75 21.46 0.26 4.42
N LEU A 76 20.31 -0.37 4.62
CA LEU A 76 19.15 0.20 5.30
C LEU A 76 19.16 -0.17 6.78
N GLY A 77 18.65 0.74 7.59
CA GLY A 77 18.48 0.56 9.02
C GLY A 77 17.32 1.39 9.55
N PRO A 78 17.16 1.48 10.87
CA PRO A 78 16.09 2.25 11.48
C PRO A 78 16.24 3.74 11.21
N ALA A 79 15.16 4.37 10.74
CA ALA A 79 15.05 5.81 10.72
C ALA A 79 14.87 6.31 12.15
N SER A 80 15.56 7.40 12.51
CA SER A 80 15.25 8.09 13.77
C SER A 80 13.87 8.74 13.66
N GLU A 81 13.10 8.73 14.75
CA GLU A 81 11.75 9.29 14.78
C GLU A 81 11.73 10.78 14.39
N ALA A 82 12.73 11.55 14.84
CA ALA A 82 12.87 12.96 14.50
C ALA A 82 13.11 13.20 12.99
N GLN A 83 13.91 12.35 12.33
CA GLN A 83 14.13 12.46 10.88
C GLN A 83 12.89 12.00 10.11
N ALA A 84 12.23 10.93 10.56
CA ALA A 84 10.98 10.48 9.99
C ALA A 84 9.92 11.59 10.03
N LEU A 85 9.74 12.25 11.19
CA LEU A 85 8.80 13.36 11.33
C LEU A 85 9.11 14.52 10.38
N LYS A 86 10.38 14.89 10.22
CA LYS A 86 10.80 15.93 9.25
C LYS A 86 10.39 15.57 7.83
N TYR A 87 10.68 14.33 7.39
CA TYR A 87 10.32 13.87 6.04
C TYR A 87 8.80 13.76 5.84
N ILE A 88 8.08 13.29 6.86
CA ILE A 88 6.61 13.20 6.83
C ILE A 88 5.98 14.59 6.67
N ASN A 89 6.49 15.59 7.38
CA ASN A 89 6.03 16.97 7.25
C ASN A 89 6.36 17.57 5.88
N LEU A 90 7.51 17.21 5.30
CA LEU A 90 7.84 17.56 3.92
C LEU A 90 6.82 16.95 2.95
N MET A 91 6.57 15.64 3.02
CA MET A 91 5.59 14.95 2.19
C MET A 91 4.18 15.51 2.34
N ARG A 92 3.77 15.88 3.56
CA ARG A 92 2.52 16.57 3.81
C ARG A 92 2.43 17.84 2.96
N TYR A 93 3.43 18.72 3.06
CA TYR A 93 3.42 20.02 2.41
C TYR A 93 3.56 19.93 0.88
N THR A 94 4.46 19.08 0.39
CA THR A 94 4.82 19.03 -1.03
C THR A 94 3.97 18.07 -1.86
N PHE A 95 3.28 17.12 -1.23
CA PHE A 95 2.51 16.10 -1.93
C PHE A 95 1.03 16.13 -1.52
N PHE A 96 0.72 15.81 -0.27
CA PHE A 96 -0.68 15.62 0.17
C PHE A 96 -1.49 16.93 0.14
N GLU A 97 -0.95 18.01 0.70
CA GLU A 97 -1.62 19.32 0.71
C GLU A 97 -1.68 19.96 -0.68
N VAL A 98 -0.80 19.57 -1.61
CA VAL A 98 -0.90 19.99 -3.01
C VAL A 98 -2.13 19.36 -3.65
N TYR A 99 -2.33 18.05 -3.49
CA TYR A 99 -3.52 17.38 -4.02
C TYR A 99 -4.82 17.87 -3.37
N ASP A 100 -4.81 18.20 -2.09
CA ASP A 100 -5.97 18.84 -1.44
C ASP A 100 -6.37 20.17 -2.11
N LYS A 101 -5.40 20.92 -2.67
CA LYS A 101 -5.62 22.23 -3.29
C LYS A 101 -6.01 22.15 -4.76
N VAL A 102 -5.45 21.19 -5.50
CA VAL A 102 -5.56 21.17 -6.97
C VAL A 102 -6.46 20.08 -7.51
N ALA A 103 -6.75 19.04 -6.74
CA ALA A 103 -7.53 17.89 -7.19
C ALA A 103 -8.94 17.88 -6.58
N PRO A 104 -9.90 17.18 -7.22
CA PRO A 104 -11.24 17.01 -6.66
C PRO A 104 -11.22 16.33 -5.28
N PRO A 105 -12.22 16.59 -4.42
CA PRO A 105 -12.34 15.92 -3.13
C PRO A 105 -12.26 14.38 -3.24
N GLY A 106 -11.48 13.75 -2.35
CA GLY A 106 -11.26 12.30 -2.34
C GLY A 106 -10.25 11.79 -3.37
N PHE A 107 -9.71 12.64 -4.25
CA PHE A 107 -8.69 12.22 -5.21
C PHE A 107 -7.44 11.68 -4.52
N ALA A 108 -6.92 12.41 -3.52
CA ALA A 108 -5.73 12.00 -2.77
C ALA A 108 -5.92 10.62 -2.11
N GLU A 109 -7.09 10.43 -1.50
CA GLU A 109 -7.47 9.19 -0.83
C GLU A 109 -7.53 7.98 -1.77
N ARG A 110 -8.02 8.16 -3.01
CA ARG A 110 -8.25 7.05 -3.95
C ARG A 110 -7.07 6.79 -4.88
N HIS A 111 -6.42 7.85 -5.37
CA HIS A 111 -5.54 7.75 -6.54
C HIS A 111 -4.07 8.06 -6.27
N THR A 112 -3.70 8.38 -5.03
CA THR A 112 -2.28 8.61 -4.68
C THR A 112 -1.64 7.43 -3.95
N ILE A 113 -0.39 7.62 -3.52
CA ILE A 113 0.42 6.62 -2.81
C ILE A 113 -0.37 5.97 -1.67
N LYS A 114 -0.19 4.66 -1.52
CA LYS A 114 -0.88 3.86 -0.50
C LYS A 114 0.04 3.42 0.63
N GLN A 115 1.33 3.32 0.34
CA GLN A 115 2.33 2.97 1.33
C GLN A 115 3.57 3.84 1.15
N LEU A 116 4.10 4.33 2.26
CA LEU A 116 5.36 5.05 2.33
C LEU A 116 6.21 4.45 3.45
N VAL A 117 7.34 3.84 3.09
CA VAL A 117 8.25 3.23 4.05
C VAL A 117 9.51 4.08 4.15
N LEU A 118 9.88 4.47 5.37
CA LEU A 118 11.03 5.32 5.65
C LEU A 118 12.12 4.48 6.31
N PHE A 119 13.30 4.51 5.71
CA PHE A 119 14.50 3.84 6.20
C PHE A 119 15.57 4.87 6.54
N GLY A 120 16.35 4.59 7.59
CA GLY A 120 17.60 5.27 7.84
C GLY A 120 18.70 4.64 6.99
N THR A 121 19.68 5.44 6.58
CA THR A 121 20.90 4.93 5.95
C THR A 121 22.10 5.76 6.40
N LEU A 122 23.28 5.13 6.45
CA LEU A 122 24.54 5.79 6.80
C LEU A 122 25.24 6.41 5.57
N GLY A 123 24.72 6.19 4.36
CA GLY A 123 25.25 6.77 3.14
C GLY A 123 24.54 6.27 1.88
N TYR A 124 24.77 6.97 0.77
CA TYR A 124 24.23 6.60 -0.54
C TYR A 124 25.12 5.55 -1.20
N GLY A 125 25.00 4.29 -0.78
CA GLY A 125 25.72 3.19 -1.41
C GLY A 125 25.02 1.85 -1.20
N PRO A 126 25.25 0.87 -2.10
CA PRO A 126 24.92 -0.51 -1.81
C PRO A 126 25.69 -1.03 -0.59
#